data_AF-A0A836ZRH7-F1
#
_entry.id   AF-A0A836ZRH7-F1
#
_cell.length_a   1.000
_cell.length_b   1.000
_cell.length_c   1.000
_cell.angle_alpha   90.00
_cell.angle_beta   90.00
_cell.angle_gamma   90.00
#
_symmetry.space_group_name_H-M   'P 1'
#
loop_
_entity.id
_entity.type
_entity.pdbx_description
1 polymer ?
#
loop_
_entity_poly.entity_id
_entity_poly.type
_entity_poly.pdbx_seq_one_letter_code
_entity_poly.pdbx_strand_id
1 'polypeptide(L)'
;CHDLAGFAAACWMRGVDCVQLPTSLLAMVDSSVGGKTAVDIPQGKNLVGAFHPPRAVIADTDTLRTLPARELRAGLAEVIKYGAICDPLFFQWLHAERRALLDGDAAALAQAIARSCEHKAEIVARDPLEKGERALLNLGHTFGHAIETEQGYGAPGNTNLNHGEAVAVGMVLAARLSAALGMSDAQATEALRALLHDFDLPTEIPPGLTPEALLARMRLDKKNIAGRLRLVLWRGIGKAEVVPDVEEAAVLKILAG
;
A
#
# COMPACT_ATOMS: atom_id res chain seq x y z
N CYS A 1 -7.62 -11.47 -7.66
CA CYS A 1 -8.93 -12.17 -7.74
C CYS A 1 -9.67 -12.23 -6.40
N HIS A 2 -9.02 -12.00 -5.25
CA HIS A 2 -9.67 -12.13 -3.93
C HIS A 2 -10.85 -11.21 -3.72
N ASP A 3 -10.75 -9.94 -4.11
CA ASP A 3 -11.84 -8.97 -3.89
C ASP A 3 -13.11 -9.38 -4.62
N LEU A 4 -13.01 -9.76 -5.89
CA LEU A 4 -14.14 -10.24 -6.69
C LEU A 4 -14.73 -11.54 -6.13
N ALA A 5 -13.89 -12.54 -5.84
CA ALA A 5 -14.36 -13.83 -5.32
C ALA A 5 -14.99 -13.70 -3.92
N GLY A 6 -14.39 -12.88 -3.06
CA GLY A 6 -14.89 -12.58 -1.73
C GLY A 6 -16.21 -11.81 -1.79
N PHE A 7 -16.35 -10.85 -2.71
CA PHE A 7 -17.60 -10.11 -2.87
C PHE A 7 -18.71 -11.00 -3.45
N ALA A 8 -18.38 -11.88 -4.39
CA ALA A 8 -19.31 -12.90 -4.87
C ALA A 8 -19.78 -13.83 -3.73
N ALA A 9 -18.86 -14.30 -2.88
CA ALA A 9 -19.19 -15.13 -1.73
C ALA A 9 -20.05 -14.39 -0.68
N ALA A 10 -19.82 -13.10 -0.47
CA ALA A 10 -20.61 -12.26 0.41
C ALA A 10 -22.07 -12.11 -0.08
N CYS A 11 -22.24 -11.98 -1.40
CA CYS A 11 -23.54 -11.76 -2.02
C CYS A 11 -24.33 -13.05 -2.25
N TRP A 12 -23.65 -14.14 -2.61
CA TRP A 12 -24.30 -15.40 -2.98
C TRP A 12 -25.07 -15.99 -1.80
N MET A 13 -26.38 -16.19 -1.98
CA MET A 13 -27.28 -16.69 -0.93
C MET A 13 -27.18 -15.92 0.40
N ARG A 14 -26.84 -14.62 0.35
CA ARG A 14 -26.59 -13.74 1.51
C ARG A 14 -25.36 -14.10 2.35
N GLY A 15 -24.42 -14.84 1.78
CA GLY A 15 -23.15 -15.16 2.40
C GLY A 15 -22.89 -16.67 2.38
N VAL A 16 -21.80 -17.06 1.71
CA VAL A 16 -21.23 -18.40 1.81
C VAL A 16 -19.77 -18.34 2.25
N ASP A 17 -19.30 -19.46 2.80
CA ASP A 17 -17.91 -19.63 3.19
C ASP A 17 -16.97 -19.48 2.00
N CYS A 18 -15.87 -18.76 2.21
CA CYS A 18 -14.83 -18.51 1.21
C CYS A 18 -13.46 -18.84 1.79
N VAL A 19 -12.64 -19.57 1.04
CA VAL A 19 -11.22 -19.80 1.34
C VAL A 19 -10.39 -19.06 0.30
N GLN A 20 -9.40 -18.30 0.74
CA GLN A 20 -8.51 -17.55 -0.15
C GLN A 20 -7.18 -18.26 -0.32
N LEU A 21 -6.73 -18.39 -1.56
CA LEU A 21 -5.44 -18.98 -1.93
C LEU A 21 -4.62 -17.91 -2.67
N PRO A 22 -4.02 -16.95 -1.94
CA PRO A 22 -3.20 -15.91 -2.54
C PRO A 22 -1.98 -16.49 -3.26
N THR A 23 -1.77 -16.08 -4.51
CA THR A 23 -0.63 -16.51 -5.35
C THR A 23 0.31 -15.37 -5.76
N SER A 24 0.11 -14.17 -5.22
CA SER A 24 1.05 -13.06 -5.35
C SER A 24 1.44 -12.58 -3.97
N LEU A 25 2.67 -12.07 -3.82
CA LEU A 25 3.15 -11.60 -2.53
C LEU A 25 2.25 -10.48 -1.99
N LEU A 26 1.88 -9.51 -2.83
CA LEU A 26 0.94 -8.44 -2.48
C LEU A 26 -0.35 -8.99 -1.85
N ALA A 27 -0.89 -10.07 -2.41
CA ALA A 27 -2.12 -10.63 -1.92
C ALA A 27 -1.94 -11.45 -0.64
N MET A 28 -0.77 -12.07 -0.45
CA MET A 28 -0.41 -12.78 0.78
C MET A 28 -0.23 -11.82 1.96
N VAL A 29 0.39 -10.66 1.75
CA VAL A 29 0.77 -9.71 2.83
C VAL A 29 -0.28 -8.65 3.13
N ASP A 30 -1.20 -8.41 2.20
CA ASP A 30 -2.19 -7.34 2.32
C ASP A 30 -3.61 -7.85 2.03
N SER A 31 -4.02 -8.00 0.77
CA SER A 31 -5.46 -8.13 0.42
C SER A 31 -6.17 -9.33 1.02
N SER A 32 -5.47 -10.43 1.34
CA SER A 32 -6.10 -11.60 1.96
C SER A 32 -6.45 -11.44 3.44
N VAL A 33 -5.94 -10.41 4.11
CA VAL A 33 -6.19 -10.16 5.53
C VAL A 33 -7.14 -8.98 5.73
N GLY A 34 -8.19 -9.20 6.54
CA GLY A 34 -9.10 -8.14 7.00
C GLY A 34 -10.41 -7.97 6.23
N GLY A 35 -10.75 -8.90 5.34
CA GLY A 35 -12.12 -9.15 4.88
C GLY A 35 -12.77 -8.05 4.02
N LYS A 36 -12.01 -7.08 3.51
CA LYS A 36 -12.54 -6.14 2.52
C LYS A 36 -12.61 -6.85 1.18
N THR A 37 -13.75 -6.73 0.53
CA THR A 37 -14.01 -7.31 -0.79
C THR A 37 -14.78 -6.28 -1.59
N ALA A 38 -14.41 -6.06 -2.85
CA ALA A 38 -15.01 -5.01 -3.67
C ALA A 38 -14.84 -5.29 -5.16
N VAL A 39 -15.54 -4.48 -5.96
CA VAL A 39 -15.39 -4.40 -7.41
C VAL A 39 -15.29 -2.95 -7.83
N ASP A 40 -14.59 -2.75 -8.94
CA ASP A 40 -14.51 -1.44 -9.60
C ASP A 40 -15.80 -1.18 -10.39
N ILE A 41 -16.20 0.10 -10.44
CA ILE A 41 -17.27 0.60 -11.31
C ILE A 41 -16.73 1.79 -12.11
N PRO A 42 -17.38 2.23 -13.21
CA PRO A 42 -16.88 3.34 -14.02
C PRO A 42 -16.59 4.63 -13.24
N GLN A 43 -17.27 4.83 -12.11
CA GLN A 43 -17.11 5.98 -11.23
C GLN A 43 -15.90 5.89 -10.29
N GLY A 44 -15.26 4.72 -10.16
CA GLY A 44 -14.04 4.58 -9.36
C GLY A 44 -13.72 3.15 -8.88
N LYS A 45 -12.51 3.03 -8.33
CA LYS A 45 -11.92 1.80 -7.79
C LYS A 45 -12.58 1.40 -6.47
N ASN A 46 -12.88 0.12 -6.29
CA ASN A 46 -13.39 -0.49 -5.05
C ASN A 46 -14.58 0.26 -4.41
N LEU A 47 -15.50 0.81 -5.23
CA LEU A 47 -16.62 1.60 -4.72
C LEU A 47 -17.79 0.75 -4.20
N VAL A 48 -17.96 -0.45 -4.73
CA VAL A 48 -19.05 -1.38 -4.36
C VAL A 48 -18.42 -2.63 -3.78
N GLY A 49 -18.81 -3.00 -2.55
CA GLY A 49 -18.16 -4.09 -1.83
C GLY A 49 -18.83 -4.46 -0.52
N ALA A 50 -18.22 -5.39 0.19
CA ALA A 50 -18.66 -5.88 1.49
C ALA A 50 -17.45 -6.17 2.41
N PHE A 51 -17.69 -6.10 3.72
CA PHE A 51 -16.81 -6.68 4.72
C PHE A 51 -17.21 -8.15 4.92
N HIS A 52 -16.50 -9.08 4.30
CA HIS A 52 -16.73 -10.52 4.34
C HIS A 52 -15.41 -11.27 4.60
N PRO A 53 -15.11 -11.64 5.86
CA PRO A 53 -13.86 -12.32 6.19
C PRO A 53 -13.85 -13.75 5.63
N PRO A 54 -12.72 -14.23 5.10
CA PRO A 54 -12.60 -15.63 4.66
C PRO A 54 -12.60 -16.58 5.86
N ARG A 55 -13.00 -17.84 5.62
CA ARG A 55 -12.89 -18.93 6.60
C ARG A 55 -11.45 -19.37 6.82
N ALA A 56 -10.62 -19.27 5.78
CA ALA A 56 -9.19 -19.56 5.84
C ALA A 56 -8.45 -18.82 4.71
N VAL A 57 -7.17 -18.55 4.96
CA VAL A 57 -6.21 -18.08 3.96
C VAL A 57 -5.07 -19.10 3.90
N ILE A 58 -4.75 -19.61 2.71
CA ILE A 58 -3.67 -20.57 2.49
C ILE A 58 -2.63 -19.91 1.57
N ALA A 59 -1.58 -19.36 2.18
CA ALA A 59 -0.49 -18.70 1.47
C ALA A 59 0.67 -19.68 1.22
N ASP A 60 0.62 -20.38 0.09
CA ASP A 60 1.69 -21.29 -0.33
C ASP A 60 2.80 -20.50 -1.05
N THR A 61 3.95 -20.36 -0.41
CA THR A 61 5.11 -19.62 -0.93
C THR A 61 5.66 -20.21 -2.22
N ASP A 62 5.41 -21.48 -2.52
CA ASP A 62 5.86 -22.12 -3.77
C ASP A 62 5.25 -21.47 -5.01
N THR A 63 4.06 -20.87 -4.87
CA THR A 63 3.39 -20.15 -5.95
C THR A 63 4.16 -18.90 -6.39
N LEU A 64 5.00 -18.34 -5.51
CA LEU A 64 5.81 -17.15 -5.80
C LEU A 64 6.96 -17.44 -6.77
N ARG A 65 7.38 -18.71 -6.93
CA ARG A 65 8.44 -19.09 -7.88
C ARG A 65 8.11 -18.76 -9.33
N THR A 66 6.81 -18.73 -9.67
CA THR A 66 6.32 -18.39 -11.01
C THR A 66 5.87 -16.93 -11.13
N LEU A 67 5.92 -16.17 -10.04
CA LEU A 67 5.52 -14.78 -10.02
C LEU A 67 6.57 -13.93 -10.76
N PRO A 68 6.19 -13.03 -11.68
CA PRO A 68 7.13 -12.12 -12.30
C PRO A 68 7.88 -11.29 -11.24
N ALA A 69 9.20 -11.11 -11.40
CA ALA A 69 10.03 -10.39 -10.44
C ALA A 69 9.50 -8.97 -10.12
N ARG A 70 8.91 -8.30 -11.11
CA ARG A 70 8.27 -6.98 -10.93
C ARG A 70 7.10 -7.04 -9.93
N GLU A 71 6.29 -8.10 -9.98
CA GLU A 71 5.15 -8.29 -9.08
C GLU A 71 5.59 -8.72 -7.67
N LEU A 72 6.71 -9.47 -7.57
CA LEU A 72 7.34 -9.76 -6.28
C LEU A 72 7.76 -8.46 -5.58
N ARG A 73 8.50 -7.59 -6.29
CA ARG A 73 8.93 -6.29 -5.76
C ARG A 73 7.75 -5.40 -5.38
N ALA A 74 6.72 -5.35 -6.21
CA ALA A 74 5.50 -4.62 -5.89
C ALA A 74 4.85 -5.10 -4.58
N GLY A 75 4.84 -6.41 -4.32
CA GLY A 75 4.41 -6.95 -3.02
C GLY A 75 5.32 -6.52 -1.86
N LEU A 76 6.64 -6.46 -2.07
CA LEU A 76 7.60 -6.02 -1.05
C LEU A 76 7.42 -4.54 -0.66
N ALA A 77 6.84 -3.70 -1.51
CA ALA A 77 6.49 -2.32 -1.14
C ALA A 77 5.52 -2.28 0.05
N GLU A 78 4.51 -3.16 0.07
CA GLU A 78 3.57 -3.25 1.20
C GLU A 78 4.20 -3.88 2.44
N VAL A 79 5.17 -4.78 2.26
CA VAL A 79 5.96 -5.33 3.38
C VAL A 79 6.78 -4.22 4.04
N ILE A 80 7.46 -3.40 3.25
CA ILE A 80 8.22 -2.22 3.72
C ILE A 80 7.31 -1.23 4.43
N LYS A 81 6.08 -1.02 3.93
CA LYS A 81 5.07 -0.15 4.56
C LYS A 81 4.82 -0.54 6.01
N TYR A 82 4.69 -1.82 6.36
CA TYR A 82 4.49 -2.23 7.76
C TYR A 82 5.67 -1.82 8.65
N GLY A 83 6.90 -2.07 8.21
CA GLY A 83 8.09 -1.62 8.93
C GLY A 83 8.12 -0.09 9.09
N ALA A 84 7.73 0.63 8.05
CA ALA A 84 7.67 2.09 8.07
C ALA A 84 6.61 2.63 9.04
N ILE A 85 5.42 2.02 9.15
CA ILE A 85 4.31 2.57 9.94
C ILE A 85 4.25 2.09 11.39
N CYS A 86 4.76 0.89 11.70
CA CYS A 86 4.56 0.29 13.03
C CYS A 86 5.68 -0.60 13.58
N ASP A 87 6.70 -0.99 12.80
CA ASP A 87 7.75 -1.91 13.29
C ASP A 87 9.16 -1.53 12.81
N PRO A 88 9.90 -0.71 13.59
CA PRO A 88 11.28 -0.35 13.27
C PRO A 88 12.24 -1.54 13.19
N LEU A 89 12.01 -2.60 13.96
CA LEU A 89 12.87 -3.79 13.94
C LEU A 89 12.63 -4.59 12.67
N PHE A 90 11.37 -4.70 12.23
CA PHE A 90 11.04 -5.29 10.94
C PHE A 90 11.62 -4.47 9.77
N PHE A 91 11.60 -3.14 9.85
CA PHE A 91 12.27 -2.27 8.88
C PHE A 91 13.78 -2.56 8.78
N GLN A 92 14.47 -2.72 9.92
CA GLN A 92 15.89 -3.09 9.95
C GLN A 92 16.12 -4.51 9.41
N TRP A 93 15.24 -5.45 9.75
CA TRP A 93 15.31 -6.83 9.25
C TRP A 93 15.16 -6.88 7.72
N LEU A 94 14.28 -6.08 7.13
CA LEU A 94 14.14 -5.99 5.67
C LEU A 94 15.43 -5.53 4.99
N HIS A 95 16.18 -4.62 5.61
CA HIS A 95 17.49 -4.22 5.10
C HIS A 95 18.51 -5.37 5.16
N ALA A 96 18.50 -6.16 6.23
CA ALA A 96 19.40 -7.30 6.39
C ALA A 96 19.08 -8.45 5.41
N GLU A 97 17.79 -8.76 5.21
CA GLU A 97 17.32 -9.88 4.38
C GLU A 97 17.03 -9.51 2.92
N ARG A 98 17.31 -8.26 2.52
CA ARG A 98 17.06 -7.72 1.18
C ARG A 98 17.42 -8.70 0.06
N ARG A 99 18.63 -9.27 0.11
CA ARG A 99 19.11 -10.16 -0.95
C ARG A 99 18.29 -11.44 -1.02
N ALA A 100 18.01 -12.07 0.12
CA ALA A 100 17.20 -13.28 0.19
C ALA A 100 15.77 -13.03 -0.30
N LEU A 101 15.17 -11.90 0.07
CA LEU A 101 13.83 -11.50 -0.37
C LEU A 101 13.75 -11.27 -1.89
N LEU A 102 14.73 -10.57 -2.47
CA LEU A 102 14.79 -10.31 -3.92
C LEU A 102 15.10 -11.57 -4.74
N ASP A 103 15.89 -12.48 -4.18
CA ASP A 103 16.21 -13.77 -4.81
C ASP A 103 15.06 -14.79 -4.66
N GLY A 104 13.99 -14.43 -3.95
CA GLY A 104 12.81 -15.27 -3.76
C GLY A 104 13.02 -16.43 -2.78
N ASP A 105 13.92 -16.27 -1.80
CA ASP A 105 14.15 -17.28 -0.77
C ASP A 105 12.87 -17.58 0.01
N ALA A 106 12.51 -18.87 0.08
CA ALA A 106 11.24 -19.29 0.65
C ALA A 106 11.13 -19.00 2.15
N ALA A 107 12.22 -19.10 2.91
CA ALA A 107 12.20 -18.87 4.35
C ALA A 107 12.08 -17.37 4.67
N ALA A 108 12.85 -16.53 3.97
CA ALA A 108 12.77 -15.09 4.09
C ALA A 108 11.37 -14.57 3.70
N LEU A 109 10.82 -15.05 2.57
CA LEU A 109 9.47 -14.68 2.14
C LEU A 109 8.40 -15.15 3.13
N ALA A 110 8.49 -16.38 3.64
CA ALA A 110 7.54 -16.88 4.65
C ALA A 110 7.55 -16.02 5.91
N GLN A 111 8.73 -15.60 6.38
CA GLN A 111 8.85 -14.71 7.54
C GLN A 111 8.26 -13.32 7.24
N ALA A 112 8.55 -12.74 6.07
CA ALA A 112 7.98 -11.46 5.66
C ALA A 112 6.45 -11.52 5.57
N ILE A 113 5.89 -12.61 5.04
CA ILE A 113 4.45 -12.84 4.95
C ILE A 113 3.84 -12.96 6.34
N ALA A 114 4.38 -13.83 7.19
CA ALA A 114 3.88 -14.04 8.54
C ALA A 114 3.85 -12.73 9.33
N ARG A 115 4.95 -11.97 9.30
CA ARG A 115 5.05 -10.71 10.05
C ARG A 115 4.11 -9.63 9.51
N SER A 116 3.96 -9.54 8.19
CA SER A 116 2.99 -8.63 7.56
C SER A 116 1.54 -8.96 7.96
N CYS A 117 1.20 -10.25 7.96
CA CYS A 117 -0.11 -10.73 8.39
C CYS A 117 -0.39 -10.42 9.87
N GLU A 118 0.59 -10.61 10.75
CA GLU A 118 0.50 -10.24 12.17
C GLU A 118 0.18 -8.75 12.33
N HIS A 119 0.96 -7.87 11.69
CA HIS A 119 0.75 -6.43 11.75
C HIS A 119 -0.64 -6.02 11.25
N LYS A 120 -1.07 -6.57 10.11
CA LYS A 120 -2.39 -6.26 9.56
C LYS A 120 -3.50 -6.80 10.46
N ALA A 121 -3.36 -8.01 10.98
CA ALA A 121 -4.34 -8.60 11.89
C ALA A 121 -4.49 -7.77 13.17
N GLU A 122 -3.39 -7.31 13.78
CA GLU A 122 -3.41 -6.45 14.95
C GLU A 122 -4.14 -5.13 14.70
N ILE A 123 -3.82 -4.45 13.59
CA ILE A 123 -4.46 -3.19 13.20
C ILE A 123 -5.95 -3.40 12.89
N VAL A 124 -6.30 -4.46 12.16
CA VAL A 124 -7.68 -4.80 11.83
C VAL A 124 -8.48 -5.17 13.07
N ALA A 125 -7.89 -5.87 14.04
CA ALA A 125 -8.57 -6.24 15.29
C ALA A 125 -8.95 -4.99 16.11
N ARG A 126 -8.12 -3.95 16.09
CA ARG A 126 -8.40 -2.67 16.76
C ARG A 126 -9.42 -1.81 16.01
N ASP A 127 -9.45 -1.91 14.67
CA ASP A 127 -10.37 -1.13 13.83
C ASP A 127 -10.91 -1.95 12.62
N PRO A 128 -11.88 -2.85 12.85
CA PRO A 128 -12.38 -3.77 11.82
C PRO A 128 -13.05 -3.07 10.64
N LEU A 129 -13.64 -1.89 10.86
CA LEU A 129 -14.45 -1.15 9.87
C LEU A 129 -13.74 0.07 9.28
N GLU A 130 -12.43 0.25 9.52
CA GLU A 130 -11.63 1.36 9.01
C GLU A 130 -12.15 2.76 9.37
N LYS A 131 -12.52 2.97 10.64
CA LYS A 131 -12.97 4.28 11.15
C LYS A 131 -11.89 5.08 11.86
N GLY A 132 -10.72 4.51 12.11
CA GLY A 132 -9.63 5.10 12.89
C GLY A 132 -8.26 4.57 12.47
N GLU A 133 -7.63 3.77 13.33
CA GLU A 133 -6.24 3.31 13.21
C GLU A 133 -5.96 2.53 11.92
N ARG A 134 -6.93 1.79 11.36
CA ARG A 134 -6.72 1.04 10.12
C ARG A 134 -6.44 1.96 8.93
N ALA A 135 -6.74 3.24 9.03
CA ALA A 135 -6.34 4.22 8.04
C ALA A 135 -4.81 4.33 7.88
N LEU A 136 -4.00 3.98 8.90
CA LEU A 136 -2.52 3.99 8.83
C LEU A 136 -1.96 3.07 7.74
N LEU A 137 -2.70 2.00 7.39
CA LEU A 137 -2.36 1.12 6.27
C LEU A 137 -2.37 1.84 4.91
N ASN A 138 -2.93 3.05 4.84
CA ASN A 138 -2.98 3.85 3.63
C ASN A 138 -1.76 4.79 3.49
N LEU A 139 -0.67 4.61 4.25
CA LEU A 139 0.58 5.35 4.00
C LEU A 139 0.97 5.20 2.52
N GLY A 140 1.21 6.33 1.86
CA GLY A 140 1.52 6.39 0.43
C GLY A 140 0.35 6.16 -0.53
N HIS A 141 -0.79 5.63 -0.09
CA HIS A 141 -1.88 5.23 -0.98
C HIS A 141 -2.58 6.41 -1.65
N THR A 142 -2.79 7.54 -0.96
CA THR A 142 -3.44 8.70 -1.58
C THR A 142 -2.62 9.25 -2.77
N PHE A 143 -1.29 9.29 -2.64
CA PHE A 143 -0.39 9.65 -3.73
C PHE A 143 -0.31 8.54 -4.80
N GLY A 144 -0.16 7.28 -4.37
CA GLY A 144 -0.07 6.13 -5.27
C GLY A 144 -1.30 5.97 -6.15
N HIS A 145 -2.51 6.04 -5.57
CA HIS A 145 -3.76 5.99 -6.33
C HIS A 145 -3.90 7.15 -7.32
N ALA A 146 -3.42 8.34 -6.96
CA ALA A 146 -3.40 9.48 -7.89
C ALA A 146 -2.49 9.20 -9.10
N ILE A 147 -1.30 8.63 -8.87
CA ILE A 147 -0.37 8.22 -9.93
C ILE A 147 -1.00 7.12 -10.81
N GLU A 148 -1.54 6.06 -10.20
CA GLU A 148 -2.20 4.96 -10.93
C GLU A 148 -3.34 5.47 -11.81
N THR A 149 -4.17 6.35 -11.27
CA THR A 149 -5.35 6.88 -11.97
C THR A 149 -4.95 7.82 -13.11
N GLU A 150 -3.93 8.65 -12.90
CA GLU A 150 -3.53 9.66 -13.89
C GLU A 150 -2.72 9.05 -15.04
N GLN A 151 -1.79 8.15 -14.75
CA GLN A 151 -0.98 7.49 -15.80
C GLN A 151 -1.76 6.35 -16.49
N GLY A 152 -2.79 5.80 -15.84
CA GLY A 152 -3.46 4.54 -16.17
C GLY A 152 -2.82 3.32 -15.49
N TYR A 153 -3.61 2.28 -15.21
CA TYR A 153 -3.11 1.13 -14.46
C TYR A 153 -1.99 0.36 -15.18
N GLY A 154 -0.98 -0.06 -14.41
CA GLY A 154 0.04 -0.99 -14.86
C GLY A 154 -0.57 -2.31 -15.33
N ALA A 155 -0.24 -2.72 -16.56
CA ALA A 155 -0.73 -3.95 -17.16
C ALA A 155 0.34 -4.55 -18.09
N PRO A 156 0.29 -5.86 -18.38
CA PRO A 156 1.16 -6.47 -19.38
C PRO A 156 1.10 -5.69 -20.69
N GLY A 157 2.25 -5.19 -21.15
CA GLY A 157 2.37 -4.40 -22.38
C GLY A 157 2.46 -2.87 -22.18
N ASN A 158 2.40 -2.37 -20.95
CA ASN A 158 2.73 -0.97 -20.64
C ASN A 158 3.83 -0.83 -19.57
N THR A 159 4.42 0.36 -19.48
CA THR A 159 5.46 0.71 -18.50
C THR A 159 4.91 1.51 -17.33
N ASN A 160 3.59 1.61 -17.21
CA ASN A 160 2.93 2.32 -16.12
C ASN A 160 3.20 1.59 -14.81
N LEU A 161 3.37 2.34 -13.71
CA LEU A 161 3.57 1.73 -12.40
C LEU A 161 2.40 0.82 -12.02
N ASN A 162 2.71 -0.35 -11.47
CA ASN A 162 1.72 -1.19 -10.79
C ASN A 162 1.45 -0.66 -9.36
N HIS A 163 0.49 -1.26 -8.65
CA HIS A 163 0.04 -0.77 -7.34
C HIS A 163 1.19 -0.59 -6.34
N GLY A 164 2.03 -1.62 -6.17
CA GLY A 164 3.14 -1.56 -5.21
C GLY A 164 4.21 -0.53 -5.58
N GLU A 165 4.51 -0.38 -6.88
CA GLU A 165 5.41 0.66 -7.38
C GLU A 165 4.84 2.07 -7.12
N ALA A 166 3.56 2.29 -7.37
CA ALA A 166 2.91 3.58 -7.11
C ALA A 166 2.83 3.88 -5.61
N VAL A 167 2.59 2.87 -4.76
CA VAL A 167 2.64 3.00 -3.30
C VAL A 167 4.05 3.33 -2.83
N ALA A 168 5.11 2.74 -3.40
CA ALA A 168 6.49 3.07 -3.08
C ALA A 168 6.81 4.56 -3.31
N VAL A 169 6.48 5.09 -4.49
CA VAL A 169 6.61 6.53 -4.79
C VAL A 169 5.76 7.35 -3.81
N GLY A 170 4.52 6.91 -3.56
CA GLY A 170 3.62 7.59 -2.64
C GLY A 170 4.12 7.65 -1.20
N MET A 171 4.79 6.60 -0.71
CA MET A 171 5.41 6.58 0.62
C MET A 171 6.52 7.63 0.73
N VAL A 172 7.37 7.75 -0.31
CA VAL A 172 8.41 8.78 -0.36
C VAL A 172 7.81 10.18 -0.39
N LEU A 173 6.76 10.42 -1.19
CA LEU A 173 6.06 11.72 -1.22
C LEU A 173 5.43 12.06 0.14
N ALA A 174 4.80 11.10 0.80
CA ALA A 174 4.26 11.27 2.14
C ALA A 174 5.36 11.59 3.18
N ALA A 175 6.51 10.91 3.11
CA ALA A 175 7.66 11.18 3.99
C ALA A 175 8.29 12.56 3.72
N ARG A 176 8.44 12.97 2.46
CA ARG A 176 8.91 14.32 2.08
C ARG A 176 7.98 15.41 2.58
N LEU A 177 6.66 15.23 2.43
CA LEU A 177 5.65 16.14 2.97
C LEU A 177 5.73 16.20 4.50
N SER A 178 5.89 15.06 5.16
CA SER A 178 6.03 14.99 6.62
C SER A 178 7.25 15.78 7.11
N ALA A 179 8.39 15.64 6.42
CA ALA A 179 9.59 16.42 6.73
C ALA A 179 9.39 17.93 6.49
N ALA A 180 8.74 18.32 5.38
CA ALA A 180 8.44 19.72 5.08
C ALA A 180 7.49 20.36 6.11
N LEU A 181 6.63 19.57 6.75
CA LEU A 181 5.74 19.98 7.84
C LEU A 181 6.40 19.87 9.23
N GLY A 182 7.68 19.48 9.31
CA GLY A 182 8.40 19.32 10.58
C GLY A 182 7.92 18.12 11.43
N MET A 183 7.23 17.16 10.83
CA MET A 183 6.69 15.98 11.53
C MET A 183 7.70 14.84 11.68
N SER A 184 8.65 14.75 10.76
CA SER A 184 9.75 13.78 10.74
C SER A 184 11.04 14.48 10.31
N ASP A 185 12.18 13.87 10.60
CA ASP A 185 13.45 14.36 10.07
C ASP A 185 13.67 13.92 8.61
N ALA A 186 14.60 14.60 7.93
CA ALA A 186 14.96 14.28 6.55
C ALA A 186 15.76 12.96 6.43
N GLN A 187 16.40 12.51 7.52
CA GLN A 187 17.22 11.29 7.53
C GLN A 187 16.34 10.04 7.43
N ALA A 188 15.20 10.02 8.12
CA ALA A 188 14.21 8.98 8.03
C ALA A 188 13.64 8.90 6.61
N THR A 189 13.33 10.04 5.99
CA THR A 189 12.85 10.09 4.60
C THR A 189 13.88 9.47 3.65
N GLU A 190 15.16 9.82 3.82
CA GLU A 190 16.24 9.25 3.03
C GLU A 190 16.43 7.75 3.29
N ALA A 191 16.31 7.28 4.54
CA ALA A 191 16.39 5.87 4.88
C ALA A 191 15.27 5.05 4.22
N LEU A 192 14.03 5.57 4.20
CA LEU A 192 12.91 4.95 3.49
C LEU A 192 13.15 4.92 1.98
N ARG A 193 13.59 6.04 1.40
CA ARG A 193 13.91 6.15 -0.03
C ARG A 193 15.01 5.15 -0.44
N ALA A 194 16.08 5.09 0.35
CA ALA A 194 17.19 4.17 0.13
C ALA A 194 16.75 2.71 0.21
N LEU A 195 15.95 2.34 1.22
CA LEU A 195 15.43 0.97 1.33
C LEU A 195 14.55 0.61 0.12
N LEU A 196 13.63 1.49 -0.29
CA LEU A 196 12.79 1.23 -1.48
C LEU A 196 13.63 1.07 -2.74
N HIS A 197 14.60 1.96 -2.95
CA HIS A 197 15.53 1.87 -4.08
C HIS A 197 16.32 0.56 -4.08
N ASP A 198 16.78 0.12 -2.91
CA ASP A 198 17.51 -1.13 -2.71
C ASP A 198 16.67 -2.38 -3.01
N PHE A 199 15.34 -2.26 -2.97
CA PHE A 199 14.40 -3.30 -3.39
C PHE A 199 13.99 -3.18 -4.87
N ASP A 200 14.72 -2.38 -5.67
CA ASP A 200 14.44 -2.02 -7.07
C ASP A 200 13.02 -1.45 -7.27
N LEU A 201 12.53 -0.66 -6.31
CA LEU A 201 11.25 0.06 -6.40
C LEU A 201 11.46 1.52 -6.83
N PRO A 202 10.54 2.09 -7.62
CA PRO A 202 10.59 3.50 -7.99
C PRO A 202 10.32 4.38 -6.77
N THR A 203 11.02 5.52 -6.73
CA THR A 203 10.92 6.51 -5.64
C THR A 203 10.57 7.91 -6.13
N GLU A 204 10.41 8.07 -7.45
CA GLU A 204 10.13 9.34 -8.12
C GLU A 204 8.83 9.26 -8.92
N ILE A 205 8.18 10.42 -9.10
CA ILE A 205 6.97 10.53 -9.92
C ILE A 205 7.33 10.22 -11.39
N PRO A 206 6.57 9.35 -12.07
CA PRO A 206 6.77 9.08 -13.50
C PRO A 206 6.73 10.37 -14.34
N PRO A 207 7.58 10.48 -15.37
CA PRO A 207 7.60 11.66 -16.22
C PRO A 207 6.26 11.83 -16.96
N GLY A 208 5.83 13.09 -17.14
CA GLY A 208 4.61 13.43 -17.88
C GLY A 208 3.36 13.61 -17.02
N LEU A 209 3.42 13.29 -15.71
CA LEU A 209 2.33 13.59 -14.77
C LEU A 209 2.54 14.97 -14.16
N THR A 210 1.53 15.85 -14.25
CA THR A 210 1.64 17.21 -13.70
C THR A 210 1.23 17.23 -12.21
N PRO A 211 1.84 18.10 -11.39
CA PRO A 211 1.45 18.27 -9.99
C PRO A 211 -0.04 18.58 -9.81
N GLU A 212 -0.60 19.42 -10.69
CA GLU A 212 -2.00 19.84 -10.64
C GLU A 212 -2.95 18.68 -10.95
N ALA A 213 -2.60 17.83 -11.93
CA ALA A 213 -3.40 16.67 -12.28
C ALA A 213 -3.41 15.64 -11.14
N LEU A 214 -2.24 15.36 -10.54
CA LEU A 214 -2.12 14.47 -9.39
C LEU A 214 -2.92 15.01 -8.19
N LEU A 215 -2.80 16.29 -7.86
CA LEU A 215 -3.59 16.91 -6.79
C LEU A 215 -5.09 16.80 -7.06
N ALA A 216 -5.53 17.00 -8.30
CA ALA A 216 -6.93 16.84 -8.69
C ALA A 216 -7.44 15.40 -8.47
N ARG A 217 -6.61 14.38 -8.72
CA ARG A 217 -6.94 12.98 -8.39
C ARG A 217 -6.99 12.73 -6.88
N MET A 218 -6.07 13.29 -6.11
CA MET A 218 -6.05 13.16 -4.65
C MET A 218 -7.32 13.74 -4.01
N ARG A 219 -7.93 14.77 -4.59
CA ARG A 219 -9.21 15.34 -4.12
C ARG A 219 -10.38 14.36 -4.18
N LEU A 220 -10.37 13.44 -5.14
CA LEU A 220 -11.43 12.45 -5.35
C LEU A 220 -11.37 11.28 -4.35
N ASP A 221 -10.26 11.13 -3.62
CA ASP A 221 -10.16 10.16 -2.53
C ASP A 221 -11.13 10.55 -1.40
N LYS A 222 -11.85 9.56 -0.86
CA LYS A 222 -13.16 9.63 -0.17
C LYS A 222 -13.18 10.39 1.16
N LYS A 223 -12.17 11.22 1.48
CA LYS A 223 -11.91 11.72 2.85
C LYS A 223 -11.76 13.25 2.94
N ASN A 224 -12.01 14.00 1.87
CA ASN A 224 -11.73 15.44 1.81
C ASN A 224 -12.99 16.31 1.96
N ILE A 225 -12.92 17.33 2.81
CA ILE A 225 -13.93 18.38 2.97
C ILE A 225 -13.23 19.72 2.67
N ALA A 226 -13.83 20.56 1.82
CA ALA A 226 -13.46 21.98 1.62
C ALA A 226 -11.99 22.30 1.30
N GLY A 227 -11.37 21.62 0.32
CA GLY A 227 -10.02 21.97 -0.15
C GLY A 227 -8.89 21.65 0.84
N ARG A 228 -9.19 20.79 1.82
CA ARG A 228 -8.25 20.29 2.81
C ARG A 228 -8.17 18.78 2.72
N LEU A 229 -6.95 18.26 2.70
CA LEU A 229 -6.70 16.83 2.51
C LEU A 229 -6.51 16.15 3.86
N ARG A 230 -7.12 14.96 4.01
CA ARG A 230 -6.86 14.06 5.14
C ARG A 230 -5.88 12.98 4.70
N LEU A 231 -4.63 13.07 5.12
CA LEU A 231 -3.53 12.20 4.67
C LEU A 231 -2.99 11.33 5.80
N VAL A 232 -2.41 10.19 5.44
CA VAL A 232 -1.53 9.44 6.34
C VAL A 232 -0.13 9.96 6.15
N LEU A 233 0.40 10.61 7.17
CA LEU A 233 1.74 11.19 7.20
C LEU A 233 2.62 10.44 8.22
N TRP A 234 3.89 10.76 8.23
CA TRP A 234 4.92 9.98 8.88
C TRP A 234 5.56 10.75 10.03
N ARG A 235 5.93 10.04 11.11
CA ARG A 235 6.63 10.57 12.29
C ARG A 235 8.03 9.96 12.42
N GLY A 236 8.56 9.41 11.33
CA GLY A 236 9.77 8.59 11.29
C GLY A 236 9.48 7.09 11.35
N ILE A 237 10.53 6.30 11.27
CA ILE A 237 10.46 4.84 11.13
C ILE A 237 9.65 4.21 12.28
N GLY A 238 8.67 3.40 11.91
CA GLY A 238 7.76 2.69 12.81
C GLY A 238 6.63 3.54 13.39
N LYS A 239 6.40 4.76 12.88
CA LYS A 239 5.29 5.60 13.35
C LYS A 239 4.69 6.45 12.24
N ALA A 240 3.41 6.21 11.97
CA ALA A 240 2.58 7.06 11.10
C ALA A 240 1.40 7.66 11.87
N GLU A 241 0.83 8.73 11.32
CA GLU A 241 -0.30 9.45 11.90
C GLU A 241 -1.27 9.87 10.80
N VAL A 242 -2.56 9.86 11.10
CA VAL A 242 -3.57 10.44 10.20
C VAL A 242 -3.71 11.91 10.49
N VAL A 243 -3.32 12.74 9.53
CA VAL A 243 -3.31 14.20 9.65
C VAL A 243 -4.48 14.78 8.85
N PRO A 244 -5.46 15.38 9.52
CA PRO A 244 -6.50 16.15 8.85
C PRO A 244 -5.93 17.50 8.38
N ASP A 245 -6.69 18.19 7.54
CA ASP A 245 -6.47 19.61 7.26
C ASP A 245 -5.12 19.98 6.61
N VAL A 246 -4.52 19.05 5.85
CA VAL A 246 -3.28 19.33 5.12
C VAL A 246 -3.56 20.31 3.97
N GLU A 247 -2.80 21.41 3.93
CA GLU A 247 -2.92 22.43 2.90
C GLU A 247 -2.46 21.92 1.53
N GLU A 248 -3.31 22.10 0.51
CA GLU A 248 -3.00 21.71 -0.86
C GLU A 248 -1.73 22.37 -1.41
N ALA A 249 -1.41 23.60 -0.97
CA ALA A 249 -0.20 24.30 -1.38
C ALA A 249 1.08 23.56 -0.95
N ALA A 250 1.08 22.97 0.25
CA ALA A 250 2.20 22.15 0.72
C ALA A 250 2.33 20.86 -0.09
N VAL A 251 1.19 20.22 -0.41
CA VAL A 251 1.15 19.02 -1.25
C VAL A 251 1.66 19.31 -2.66
N LEU A 252 1.19 20.40 -3.28
CA LEU A 252 1.58 20.80 -4.63
C LEU A 252 3.09 21.07 -4.72
N LYS A 253 3.68 21.69 -3.69
CA LYS A 253 5.13 21.90 -3.61
C LYS A 253 5.91 20.57 -3.60
N ILE A 254 5.41 19.55 -2.91
CA ILE A 254 6.05 18.21 -2.90
C ILE A 254 5.89 17.51 -4.25
N LEU A 255 4.74 17.64 -4.90
CA LEU A 255 4.48 17.07 -6.22
C LEU A 255 5.32 17.73 -7.33
N ALA A 256 5.68 19.00 -7.17
CA ALA A 256 6.45 19.77 -8.15
C ALA A 256 7.95 19.45 -8.18
N GLY A 257 8.48 18.73 -7.18
CA GLY A 257 9.92 18.47 -7.04
C GLY A 257 10.58 19.41 -6.05
#